data_AF-A0A2T5NMZ3-F1
#
_entry.id   AF-A0A2T5NMZ3-F1
#
_cell.length_a   1.000
_cell.length_b   1.000
_cell.length_c   1.000
_cell.angle_alpha   90.00
_cell.angle_beta   90.00
_cell.angle_gamma   90.00
#
_symmetry.space_group_name_H-M   'P 1'
#
loop_
_entity.id
_entity.type
_entity.pdbx_description
1 polymer ?
#
loop_
_entity_poly.entity_id
_entity_poly.type
_entity_poly.pdbx_seq_one_letter_code
_entity_poly.pdbx_strand_id
1 'polypeptide(L)'
;MMLNSVGVRPLQTTSSSTGVESVQASKSFAQIYDKGDFKAVPSEIHMVWVGSKPGDSQQKYLREWSAKNPNSMVNLWVDSKQFGAYAANKEVREQVNALFPDAKQYQQEKQLRGLFSQLKTILQPADDQLGRAAQKQALGELNKELGAKGNEAWAQALLPNGGKVTAENAAAALQSFQQLTRGNDEKFLQADRLVLDQTVKAWDRCAGDSPRDVDALQALQQQFADYGNIRIRDLSNPSDIQLKNHDAYQHEILGRNGAYPAASDIARYEILNNYGGVYADIDLECTQELSGALHAHPDLMLVGLAEGKREASGSATPYFANALLASHPNSQMLADFIDKIGNDYQSMRGNQFAGDRYFSRPNKSTIEGTGPNALRGQVDAVLRQAEDEPERMRNDPQSLAERIWDVNQPKNEDFWAAMESHFKFPDGYVNFETEEQQQSATKDMA
;
A
#
# COMPACT_ATOMS: atom_id res chain seq x y z
N MET A 1 -35.41 -8.49 -69.89
CA MET A 1 -36.09 -9.79 -69.80
C MET A 1 -35.94 -10.30 -68.37
N MET A 2 -37.04 -10.83 -67.83
CA MET A 2 -37.19 -11.58 -66.58
C MET A 2 -37.36 -10.81 -65.27
N LEU A 3 -38.64 -10.79 -64.89
CA LEU A 3 -39.29 -10.47 -63.63
C LEU A 3 -38.92 -11.46 -62.51
N ASN A 4 -39.06 -11.04 -61.24
CA ASN A 4 -39.90 -11.69 -60.22
C ASN A 4 -39.76 -10.93 -58.89
N SER A 5 -40.77 -10.22 -58.41
CA SER A 5 -42.10 -10.61 -57.91
C SER A 5 -42.08 -11.07 -56.44
N VAL A 6 -42.88 -10.33 -55.67
CA VAL A 6 -43.15 -10.41 -54.24
C VAL A 6 -43.89 -11.71 -53.92
N GLY A 7 -43.52 -12.38 -52.83
CA GLY A 7 -44.23 -13.55 -52.31
C GLY A 7 -44.30 -13.53 -50.79
N VAL A 8 -45.46 -13.14 -50.27
CA VAL A 8 -45.88 -13.32 -48.87
C VAL A 8 -46.03 -14.82 -48.58
N ARG A 9 -45.54 -15.29 -47.43
CA ARG A 9 -45.94 -16.58 -46.83
C ARG A 9 -46.28 -16.43 -45.35
N PRO A 10 -47.23 -17.23 -44.83
CA PRO A 10 -47.94 -16.96 -43.58
C PRO A 10 -47.24 -17.55 -42.36
N LEU A 11 -47.53 -16.97 -41.19
CA LEU A 11 -47.15 -17.47 -39.88
C LEU A 11 -47.54 -18.95 -39.72
N GLN A 12 -46.55 -19.77 -39.36
CA GLN A 12 -46.77 -21.04 -38.65
C GLN A 12 -46.28 -20.89 -37.22
N THR A 13 -47.24 -20.99 -36.31
CA THR A 13 -47.07 -21.14 -34.87
C THR A 13 -46.44 -22.51 -34.55
N THR A 14 -45.29 -22.50 -33.89
CA THR A 14 -44.78 -23.65 -33.15
C THR A 14 -44.37 -23.21 -31.75
N SER A 15 -45.20 -23.60 -30.79
CA SER A 15 -44.92 -23.93 -29.39
C SER A 15 -43.77 -23.20 -28.69
N SER A 16 -44.15 -22.27 -27.81
CA SER A 16 -43.34 -21.77 -26.70
C SER A 16 -42.99 -22.92 -25.75
N SER A 17 -41.75 -23.42 -25.82
CA SER A 17 -41.13 -24.08 -24.67
C SER A 17 -40.66 -22.98 -23.72
N THR A 18 -41.38 -22.82 -22.62
CA THR A 18 -40.95 -22.07 -21.43
C THR A 18 -39.63 -22.65 -20.93
N GLY A 19 -38.51 -22.06 -21.34
CA GLY A 19 -37.25 -22.16 -20.62
C GLY A 19 -37.36 -21.26 -19.39
N VAL A 20 -37.67 -21.86 -18.25
CA VAL A 20 -37.39 -21.22 -16.96
C VAL A 20 -35.87 -21.23 -16.86
N GLU A 21 -35.23 -20.12 -17.23
CA GLU A 21 -33.89 -19.83 -16.74
C GLU A 21 -34.01 -19.81 -15.22
N SER A 22 -33.56 -20.89 -14.57
CA SER A 22 -33.36 -20.89 -13.14
C SER A 22 -32.31 -19.84 -12.84
N VAL A 23 -32.74 -18.69 -12.34
CA VAL A 23 -31.85 -17.74 -11.66
C VAL A 23 -31.26 -18.52 -10.49
N GLN A 24 -30.05 -19.04 -10.69
CA GLN A 24 -29.31 -19.73 -9.66
C GLN A 24 -28.98 -18.67 -8.61
N ALA A 25 -29.57 -18.77 -7.41
CA ALA A 25 -29.33 -17.80 -6.35
C ALA A 25 -27.83 -17.67 -6.11
N SER A 26 -27.31 -16.44 -6.13
CA SER A 26 -25.90 -16.15 -5.81
C SER A 26 -25.56 -16.75 -4.45
N LYS A 27 -24.42 -17.42 -4.35
CA LYS A 27 -23.95 -18.00 -3.09
C LYS A 27 -23.43 -16.88 -2.19
N SER A 28 -23.74 -16.95 -0.90
CA SER A 28 -23.14 -16.04 0.08
C SER A 28 -21.62 -16.27 0.20
N PHE A 29 -20.89 -15.25 0.65
CA PHE A 29 -19.44 -15.33 0.87
C PHE A 29 -19.02 -16.57 1.69
N ALA A 30 -19.71 -16.84 2.79
CA ALA A 30 -19.43 -17.99 3.66
C ALA A 30 -19.73 -19.36 3.03
N GLN A 31 -20.57 -19.41 1.98
CA GLN A 31 -20.81 -20.63 1.20
C GLN A 31 -19.77 -20.86 0.09
N ILE A 32 -19.09 -19.79 -0.33
CA ILE A 32 -17.99 -19.87 -1.30
C ILE A 32 -16.70 -20.24 -0.59
N TYR A 33 -16.45 -19.65 0.58
CA TYR A 33 -15.30 -19.93 1.43
C TYR A 33 -15.74 -20.66 2.69
N ASP A 34 -16.15 -21.92 2.56
CA ASP A 34 -16.64 -22.71 3.68
C ASP A 34 -15.53 -22.93 4.72
N LYS A 35 -15.87 -22.79 6.01
CA LYS A 35 -14.91 -22.98 7.11
C LYS A 35 -14.37 -24.42 7.21
N GLY A 36 -15.08 -25.40 6.66
CA GLY A 36 -14.62 -26.77 6.52
C GLY A 36 -13.41 -26.92 5.57
N ASP A 37 -13.19 -25.96 4.68
CA ASP A 37 -12.05 -25.93 3.75
C ASP A 37 -10.83 -25.22 4.34
N PHE A 38 -10.93 -24.64 5.53
CA PHE A 38 -9.83 -23.97 6.20
C PHE A 38 -8.79 -24.98 6.64
N LYS A 39 -7.52 -24.65 6.41
CA LYS A 39 -6.37 -25.50 6.73
C LYS A 39 -5.39 -24.74 7.60
N ALA A 40 -4.63 -25.49 8.39
CA ALA A 40 -3.53 -24.95 9.17
C ALA A 40 -2.53 -24.25 8.25
N VAL A 41 -2.22 -23.00 8.54
CA VAL A 41 -1.23 -22.19 7.80
C VAL A 41 0.17 -22.80 7.98
N PRO A 42 1.04 -22.76 6.94
CA PRO A 42 2.41 -23.26 7.05
C PRO A 42 3.19 -22.65 8.23
N SER A 43 4.07 -23.45 8.86
CA SER A 43 4.93 -22.99 9.96
C SER A 43 6.19 -22.29 9.45
N GLU A 44 5.98 -21.27 8.64
CA GLU A 44 7.00 -20.36 8.12
C GLU A 44 6.66 -18.94 8.61
N ILE A 45 7.65 -18.23 9.13
CA ILE A 45 7.53 -16.83 9.55
C ILE A 45 8.49 -16.03 8.66
N HIS A 46 8.01 -14.90 8.15
CA HIS A 46 8.73 -14.06 7.20
C HIS A 46 8.81 -12.62 7.71
N MET A 47 10.00 -12.07 7.66
CA MET A 47 10.29 -10.67 7.96
C MET A 47 11.12 -10.08 6.83
N VAL A 48 10.95 -8.79 6.53
CA VAL A 48 11.68 -8.11 5.46
C VAL A 48 12.45 -6.94 6.06
N TRP A 49 13.75 -6.85 5.73
CA TRP A 49 14.60 -5.70 6.06
C TRP A 49 15.45 -5.30 4.86
N VAL A 50 15.13 -4.16 4.26
CA VAL A 50 15.75 -3.70 3.01
C VAL A 50 16.31 -2.29 3.12
N GLY A 51 17.17 -1.92 2.18
CA GLY A 51 17.83 -0.61 2.11
C GLY A 51 19.01 -0.43 3.08
N SER A 52 19.21 -1.35 4.01
CA SER A 52 20.35 -1.39 4.92
C SER A 52 20.57 -2.81 5.45
N LYS A 53 21.68 -3.02 6.17
CA LYS A 53 21.85 -4.22 7.00
C LYS A 53 20.98 -4.13 8.26
N PRO A 54 20.42 -5.23 8.77
CA PRO A 54 19.69 -5.22 10.04
C PRO A 54 20.62 -4.83 11.19
N GLY A 55 20.18 -3.87 12.00
CA GLY A 55 20.88 -3.44 13.21
C GLY A 55 20.69 -4.41 14.39
N ASP A 56 21.29 -4.08 15.53
CA ASP A 56 21.24 -4.93 16.72
C ASP A 56 19.80 -5.12 17.24
N SER A 57 18.95 -4.09 17.16
CA SER A 57 17.53 -4.18 17.53
C SER A 57 16.78 -5.18 16.66
N GLN A 58 16.90 -5.08 15.33
CA GLN A 58 16.28 -6.02 14.39
C GLN A 58 16.74 -7.45 14.64
N GLN A 59 18.05 -7.63 14.86
CA GLN A 59 18.62 -8.94 15.17
C GLN A 59 18.11 -9.49 16.51
N LYS A 60 17.88 -8.65 17.51
CA LYS A 60 17.27 -9.04 18.80
C LYS A 60 15.85 -9.57 18.58
N TYR A 61 15.00 -8.83 17.87
CA TYR A 61 13.63 -9.29 17.56
C TYR A 61 13.64 -10.62 16.79
N LEU A 62 14.55 -10.79 15.82
CA LEU A 62 14.68 -12.04 15.08
C LEU A 62 14.96 -13.24 16.02
N ARG A 63 15.87 -13.08 17.00
CA ARG A 63 16.17 -14.11 18.01
C ARG A 63 14.96 -14.36 18.91
N GLU A 64 14.23 -13.32 19.30
CA GLU A 64 13.05 -13.44 20.14
C GLU A 64 11.95 -14.24 19.45
N TRP A 65 11.64 -13.92 18.20
CA TRP A 65 10.68 -14.64 17.37
C TRP A 65 11.09 -16.11 17.16
N SER A 66 12.36 -16.36 16.86
CA SER A 66 12.91 -17.72 16.75
C SER A 66 12.74 -18.52 18.05
N ALA A 67 13.04 -17.92 19.21
CA ALA A 67 12.88 -18.58 20.50
C ALA A 67 11.41 -18.84 20.87
N LYS A 68 10.48 -17.99 20.43
CA LYS A 68 9.03 -18.15 20.67
C LYS A 68 8.36 -19.11 19.69
N ASN A 69 8.99 -19.41 18.57
CA ASN A 69 8.46 -20.31 17.54
C ASN A 69 9.46 -21.42 17.19
N PRO A 70 9.79 -22.32 18.14
CA PRO A 70 10.78 -23.37 17.92
C PRO A 70 10.37 -24.35 16.81
N ASN A 71 9.06 -24.50 16.54
CA ASN A 71 8.52 -25.37 15.50
C ASN A 71 8.24 -24.66 14.17
N SER A 72 8.65 -23.40 14.02
CA SER A 72 8.53 -22.65 12.75
C SER A 72 9.88 -22.20 12.25
N MET A 73 10.04 -22.15 10.93
CA MET A 73 11.19 -21.51 10.31
C MET A 73 11.00 -19.99 10.28
N VAL A 74 11.93 -19.24 10.87
CA VAL A 74 11.92 -17.77 10.86
C VAL A 74 12.88 -17.27 9.79
N ASN A 75 12.34 -16.64 8.77
CA ASN A 75 13.07 -16.18 7.58
C ASN A 75 13.20 -14.65 7.63
N LEU A 76 14.43 -14.15 7.69
CA LEU A 76 14.73 -12.75 7.44
C LEU A 76 15.15 -12.57 5.98
N TRP A 77 14.35 -11.81 5.24
CA TRP A 77 14.61 -11.42 3.85
C TRP A 77 15.34 -10.09 3.82
N VAL A 78 16.54 -10.09 3.23
CA VAL A 78 17.34 -8.91 2.97
C VAL A 78 17.55 -8.70 1.49
N ASP A 79 18.11 -7.56 1.09
CA ASP A 79 18.53 -7.32 -0.29
C ASP A 79 20.02 -6.95 -0.30
N SER A 80 20.87 -7.91 -0.68
CA SER A 80 22.32 -7.72 -0.66
C SER A 80 22.83 -6.76 -1.72
N LYS A 81 22.00 -6.35 -2.70
CA LYS A 81 22.34 -5.25 -3.62
C LYS A 81 22.08 -3.87 -3.01
N GLN A 82 21.29 -3.79 -1.94
CA GLN A 82 20.74 -2.54 -1.42
C GLN A 82 21.18 -2.18 0.01
N PHE A 83 22.17 -2.87 0.59
CA PHE A 83 22.67 -2.56 1.94
C PHE A 83 23.19 -1.12 2.14
N GLY A 84 23.61 -0.45 1.07
CA GLY A 84 24.09 0.94 1.12
C GLY A 84 23.03 2.01 0.82
N ALA A 85 21.82 1.62 0.40
CA ALA A 85 20.85 2.56 -0.17
C ALA A 85 20.39 3.61 0.85
N TYR A 86 20.08 3.20 2.07
CA TYR A 86 19.61 4.10 3.13
C TYR A 86 20.64 5.17 3.49
N ALA A 87 21.90 4.77 3.64
CA ALA A 87 22.98 5.68 4.00
C ALA A 87 23.17 6.76 2.93
N ALA A 88 23.21 6.36 1.66
CA ALA A 88 23.37 7.29 0.54
C ALA A 88 22.16 8.24 0.42
N ASN A 89 20.94 7.73 0.61
CA ASN A 89 19.73 8.57 0.55
C ASN A 89 19.64 9.50 1.77
N LYS A 90 20.16 9.09 2.93
CA LYS A 90 20.26 9.93 4.13
C LYS A 90 21.18 11.12 3.92
N GLU A 91 22.36 10.91 3.33
CA GLU A 91 23.30 11.99 3.01
C GLU A 91 22.65 13.07 2.12
N VAL A 92 21.90 12.65 1.11
CA VAL A 92 21.18 13.58 0.23
C VAL A 92 20.07 14.32 0.96
N ARG A 93 19.33 13.65 1.85
CA ARG A 93 18.33 14.33 2.71
C ARG A 93 18.99 15.39 3.60
N GLU A 94 20.17 15.14 4.13
CA GLU A 94 20.92 16.11 4.92
C GLU A 94 21.35 17.32 4.07
N GLN A 95 21.81 17.10 2.83
CA GLN A 95 22.12 18.17 1.88
C GLN A 95 20.89 19.01 1.51
N VAL A 96 19.75 18.36 1.27
CA VAL A 96 18.47 19.03 1.01
C VAL A 96 18.07 19.87 2.22
N ASN A 97 18.11 19.31 3.43
CA ASN A 97 17.77 20.02 4.65
C ASN A 97 18.66 21.25 4.87
N ALA A 98 19.94 21.19 4.48
CA ALA A 98 20.86 22.33 4.57
C ALA A 98 20.47 23.52 3.66
N LEU A 99 19.68 23.31 2.61
CA LEU A 99 19.14 24.40 1.78
C LEU A 99 18.07 25.23 2.51
N PHE A 100 17.48 24.68 3.57
CA PHE A 100 16.34 25.24 4.27
C PHE A 100 16.66 25.46 5.76
N PRO A 101 17.10 26.66 6.17
CA PRO A 101 17.47 26.94 7.55
C PRO A 101 16.29 26.88 8.53
N ASP A 102 15.06 27.08 8.05
CA ASP A 102 13.83 26.85 8.82
C ASP A 102 13.17 25.54 8.35
N ALA A 103 13.46 24.47 9.07
CA ALA A 103 12.93 23.14 8.76
C ALA A 103 11.40 23.09 8.85
N LYS A 104 10.78 23.84 9.77
CA LYS A 104 9.31 23.83 9.94
C LYS A 104 8.64 24.50 8.74
N GLN A 105 9.12 25.67 8.36
CA GLN A 105 8.60 26.39 7.20
C GLN A 105 8.79 25.59 5.91
N TYR A 106 9.95 24.92 5.77
CA TYR A 106 10.21 24.03 4.63
C TYR A 106 9.21 22.87 4.56
N GLN A 107 8.97 22.15 5.65
CA GLN A 107 8.02 21.03 5.63
C GLN A 107 6.60 21.49 5.28
N GLN A 108 6.15 22.62 5.83
CA GLN A 108 4.84 23.19 5.50
C GLN A 108 4.74 23.57 4.01
N GLU A 109 5.72 24.30 3.47
CA GLU A 109 5.72 24.69 2.07
C GLU A 109 5.83 23.46 1.14
N LYS A 110 6.67 22.49 1.48
CA LYS A 110 6.82 21.23 0.71
C LYS A 110 5.48 20.48 0.63
N GLN A 111 4.76 20.38 1.75
CA GLN A 111 3.45 19.75 1.80
C GLN A 111 2.43 20.50 0.93
N LEU A 112 2.39 21.83 1.03
CA LEU A 112 1.51 22.65 0.19
C LEU A 112 1.87 22.56 -1.29
N ARG A 113 3.17 22.53 -1.65
CA ARG A 113 3.61 22.31 -3.04
C ARG A 113 3.06 21.02 -3.61
N GLY A 114 3.09 19.92 -2.83
CA GLY A 114 2.50 18.65 -3.24
C GLY A 114 0.97 18.68 -3.39
N LEU A 115 0.26 19.40 -2.51
CA LEU A 115 -1.18 19.60 -2.59
C LEU A 115 -1.59 20.46 -3.81
N PHE A 116 -0.85 21.53 -4.08
CA PHE A 116 -1.10 22.39 -5.23
C PHE A 116 -0.68 21.75 -6.56
N SER A 117 0.31 20.85 -6.55
CA SER A 117 0.65 20.02 -7.73
C SER A 117 -0.54 19.15 -8.13
N GLN A 118 -1.13 18.45 -7.16
CA GLN A 118 -2.34 17.66 -7.39
C GLN A 118 -3.51 18.52 -7.87
N LEU A 119 -3.75 19.67 -7.22
CA LEU A 119 -4.79 20.59 -7.63
C LEU A 119 -4.61 20.99 -9.11
N LYS A 120 -3.38 21.29 -9.52
CA LYS A 120 -3.06 21.65 -10.91
C LYS A 120 -3.46 20.55 -11.91
N THR A 121 -3.30 19.27 -11.57
CA THR A 121 -3.69 18.15 -12.45
C THR A 121 -5.20 18.05 -12.67
N ILE A 122 -6.02 18.59 -11.77
CA ILE A 122 -7.50 18.53 -11.84
C ILE A 122 -8.13 19.88 -12.23
N LEU A 123 -7.33 20.91 -12.49
CA LEU A 123 -7.79 22.21 -12.99
C LEU A 123 -8.17 22.19 -14.47
N GLN A 124 -7.71 21.19 -15.24
CA GLN A 124 -8.21 20.96 -16.59
C GLN A 124 -9.42 20.03 -16.52
N PRO A 125 -10.57 20.38 -17.13
CA PRO A 125 -11.79 19.61 -16.99
C PRO A 125 -11.67 18.25 -17.68
N ALA A 126 -11.66 17.18 -16.89
CA ALA A 126 -12.14 15.88 -17.32
C ALA A 126 -13.55 15.73 -16.75
N ASP A 127 -14.57 15.83 -17.61
CA ASP A 127 -15.99 15.78 -17.21
C ASP A 127 -16.47 14.31 -17.03
N ASP A 128 -15.59 13.48 -16.45
CA ASP A 128 -15.87 12.09 -16.11
C ASP A 128 -15.96 11.91 -14.58
N GLN A 129 -16.54 10.78 -14.17
CA GLN A 129 -16.75 10.49 -12.74
C GLN A 129 -15.42 10.40 -11.97
N LEU A 130 -14.35 9.92 -12.62
CA LEU A 130 -13.02 9.77 -12.03
C LEU A 130 -12.39 11.14 -11.73
N GLY A 131 -12.51 12.08 -12.67
CA GLY A 131 -12.05 13.46 -12.54
C GLY A 131 -12.76 14.21 -11.41
N ARG A 132 -14.07 14.00 -11.24
CA ARG A 132 -14.84 14.60 -10.13
C ARG A 132 -14.42 14.06 -8.76
N ALA A 133 -14.18 12.76 -8.62
CA ALA A 133 -13.69 12.16 -7.39
C ALA A 133 -12.28 12.68 -7.03
N ALA A 134 -11.37 12.71 -8.01
CA ALA A 134 -10.03 13.26 -7.86
C ALA A 134 -10.04 14.74 -7.46
N GLN A 135 -10.89 15.56 -8.10
CA GLN A 135 -11.05 16.98 -7.75
C GLN A 135 -11.55 17.15 -6.31
N LYS A 136 -12.57 16.38 -5.91
CA LYS A 136 -13.11 16.42 -4.53
C LYS A 136 -12.02 16.06 -3.52
N GLN A 137 -11.22 15.03 -3.80
CA GLN A 137 -10.12 14.61 -2.93
C GLN A 137 -9.03 15.69 -2.83
N ALA A 138 -8.56 16.23 -3.96
CA ALA A 138 -7.54 17.28 -3.99
C ALA A 138 -7.98 18.52 -3.18
N LEU A 139 -9.21 18.99 -3.41
CA LEU A 139 -9.78 20.13 -2.67
C LEU A 139 -9.99 19.81 -1.20
N GLY A 140 -10.48 18.62 -0.86
CA GLY A 140 -10.72 18.20 0.51
C GLY A 140 -9.44 18.16 1.34
N GLU A 141 -8.37 17.58 0.79
CA GLU A 141 -7.07 17.49 1.47
C GLU A 141 -6.39 18.86 1.58
N LEU A 142 -6.43 19.69 0.52
CA LEU A 142 -5.88 21.04 0.58
C LEU A 142 -6.58 21.89 1.65
N ASN A 143 -7.91 21.85 1.70
CA ASN A 143 -8.67 22.58 2.71
C ASN A 143 -8.43 22.05 4.12
N LYS A 144 -8.27 20.73 4.27
CA LYS A 144 -7.91 20.14 5.57
C LYS A 144 -6.55 20.67 6.04
N GLU A 145 -5.59 20.76 5.14
CA GLU A 145 -4.25 21.27 5.46
C GLU A 145 -4.26 22.76 5.80
N LEU A 146 -4.95 23.59 4.99
CA LEU A 146 -5.07 25.02 5.26
C LEU A 146 -5.84 25.31 6.56
N GLY A 147 -6.78 24.43 6.95
CA GLY A 147 -7.49 24.50 8.22
C GLY A 147 -6.73 23.94 9.42
N ALA A 148 -5.55 23.35 9.22
CA ALA A 148 -4.76 22.77 10.30
C ALA A 148 -4.07 23.85 11.16
N LYS A 149 -3.95 23.57 12.46
CA LYS A 149 -3.25 24.45 13.41
C LYS A 149 -1.80 24.67 12.96
N GLY A 150 -1.37 25.92 12.88
CA GLY A 150 -0.03 26.30 12.41
C GLY A 150 0.05 26.72 10.93
N ASN A 151 -1.05 26.59 10.18
CA ASN A 151 -1.14 27.03 8.78
C ASN A 151 -2.02 28.30 8.61
N GLU A 152 -2.34 28.99 9.70
CA GLU A 152 -3.25 30.16 9.68
C GLU A 152 -2.73 31.27 8.77
N ALA A 153 -1.41 31.52 8.76
CA ALA A 153 -0.79 32.50 7.88
C ALA A 153 -0.91 32.12 6.40
N TRP A 154 -0.76 30.84 6.07
CA TRP A 154 -0.96 30.33 4.70
C TRP A 154 -2.42 30.46 4.29
N ALA A 155 -3.36 30.05 5.15
CA ALA A 155 -4.79 30.17 4.89
C ALA A 155 -5.19 31.63 4.65
N GLN A 156 -4.73 32.56 5.48
CA GLN A 156 -5.04 33.98 5.32
C GLN A 156 -4.39 34.59 4.07
N ALA A 157 -3.19 34.18 3.70
CA ALA A 157 -2.51 34.67 2.49
C ALA A 157 -3.17 34.14 1.20
N LEU A 158 -3.65 32.90 1.21
CA LEU A 158 -4.27 32.24 0.05
C LEU A 158 -5.77 32.54 -0.07
N LEU A 159 -6.45 32.78 1.05
CA LEU A 159 -7.89 33.04 1.16
C LEU A 159 -8.11 34.30 2.02
N PRO A 160 -7.81 35.51 1.50
CA PRO A 160 -7.84 36.75 2.28
C PRO A 160 -9.24 37.11 2.81
N ASN A 161 -10.30 36.64 2.15
CA ASN A 161 -11.68 36.82 2.58
C ASN A 161 -12.19 35.66 3.47
N GLY A 162 -11.30 34.75 3.87
CA GLY A 162 -11.65 33.50 4.54
C GLY A 162 -12.32 32.48 3.61
N GLY A 163 -12.77 31.37 4.17
CA GLY A 163 -13.50 30.31 3.46
C GLY A 163 -12.63 29.11 3.09
N LYS A 164 -12.94 28.47 1.96
CA LYS A 164 -12.28 27.26 1.45
C LYS A 164 -11.85 27.47 0.01
N VAL A 165 -10.84 26.71 -0.41
CA VAL A 165 -10.54 26.51 -1.83
C VAL A 165 -11.67 25.65 -2.43
N THR A 166 -12.31 26.15 -3.49
CA THR A 166 -13.39 25.50 -4.23
C THR A 166 -12.98 25.35 -5.69
N ALA A 167 -13.78 24.61 -6.49
CA ALA A 167 -13.52 24.48 -7.92
C ALA A 167 -13.49 25.86 -8.63
N GLU A 168 -14.31 26.81 -8.18
CA GLU A 168 -14.42 28.13 -8.77
C GLU A 168 -13.21 29.04 -8.49
N ASN A 169 -12.58 28.89 -7.32
CA ASN A 169 -11.45 29.76 -6.91
C ASN A 169 -10.09 29.06 -6.95
N ALA A 170 -10.03 27.75 -7.24
CA ALA A 170 -8.82 26.94 -7.21
C ALA A 170 -7.69 27.48 -8.09
N ALA A 171 -8.01 27.98 -9.30
CA ALA A 171 -7.02 28.57 -10.19
C ALA A 171 -6.38 29.84 -9.61
N ALA A 172 -7.19 30.69 -8.97
CA ALA A 172 -6.70 31.90 -8.30
C ALA A 172 -5.86 31.54 -7.06
N ALA A 173 -6.31 30.57 -6.25
CA ALA A 173 -5.56 30.09 -5.10
C ALA A 173 -4.19 29.52 -5.51
N LEU A 174 -4.13 28.75 -6.61
CA LEU A 174 -2.87 28.25 -7.17
C LEU A 174 -1.94 29.40 -7.62
N GLN A 175 -2.49 30.42 -8.29
CA GLN A 175 -1.70 31.58 -8.71
C GLN A 175 -1.13 32.36 -7.51
N SER A 176 -1.94 32.58 -6.47
CA SER A 176 -1.50 33.22 -5.23
C SER A 176 -0.41 32.39 -4.53
N PHE A 177 -0.58 31.07 -4.47
CA PHE A 177 0.45 30.17 -3.93
C PHE A 177 1.77 30.31 -4.68
N GLN A 178 1.76 30.23 -6.02
CA GLN A 178 2.96 30.40 -6.84
C GLN A 178 3.66 31.75 -6.65
N GLN A 179 2.90 32.82 -6.40
CA GLN A 179 3.47 34.13 -6.09
C GLN A 179 4.14 34.14 -4.72
N LEU A 180 3.50 33.57 -3.69
CA LEU A 180 4.02 33.49 -2.33
C LEU A 180 5.29 32.64 -2.24
N THR A 181 5.37 31.54 -2.99
CA THR A 181 6.49 30.60 -2.90
C THR A 181 7.65 30.91 -3.85
N ARG A 182 7.50 31.91 -4.72
CA ARG A 182 8.50 32.23 -5.77
C ARG A 182 9.92 32.38 -5.24
N GLY A 183 10.07 33.00 -4.06
CA GLY A 183 11.37 33.22 -3.43
C GLY A 183 12.12 31.94 -3.04
N ASN A 184 11.41 30.81 -2.96
CA ASN A 184 11.99 29.50 -2.61
C ASN A 184 12.10 28.56 -3.81
N ASP A 185 11.59 28.92 -5.00
CA ASP A 185 11.55 28.02 -6.16
C ASP A 185 12.94 27.48 -6.54
N GLU A 186 13.98 28.33 -6.57
CA GLU A 186 15.34 27.88 -6.87
C GLU A 186 15.88 26.87 -5.86
N LYS A 187 15.55 27.01 -4.56
CA LYS A 187 15.96 26.06 -3.53
C LYS A 187 15.26 24.72 -3.69
N PHE A 188 13.97 24.72 -4.02
CA PHE A 188 13.23 23.48 -4.30
C PHE A 188 13.76 22.80 -5.56
N LEU A 189 14.05 23.54 -6.63
CA LEU A 189 14.68 22.98 -7.84
C LEU A 189 16.07 22.39 -7.54
N GLN A 190 16.85 23.04 -6.69
CA GLN A 190 18.13 22.51 -6.23
C GLN A 190 17.96 21.24 -5.41
N ALA A 191 16.97 21.19 -4.51
CA ALA A 191 16.65 19.99 -3.74
C ALA A 191 16.25 18.82 -4.66
N ASP A 192 15.36 19.07 -5.63
CA ASP A 192 14.93 18.07 -6.61
C ASP A 192 16.12 17.56 -7.45
N ARG A 193 17.03 18.46 -7.83
CA ARG A 193 18.26 18.09 -8.54
C ARG A 193 19.15 17.16 -7.71
N LEU A 194 19.34 17.44 -6.42
CA LEU A 194 20.16 16.59 -5.53
C LEU A 194 19.57 15.19 -5.41
N VAL A 195 18.24 15.11 -5.23
CA VAL A 195 17.52 13.83 -5.18
C VAL A 195 17.65 13.09 -6.50
N LEU A 196 17.39 13.76 -7.63
CA LEU A 196 17.46 13.15 -8.96
C LEU A 196 18.88 12.65 -9.29
N ASP A 197 19.92 13.42 -8.97
CA ASP A 197 21.31 13.03 -9.17
C ASP A 197 21.65 11.73 -8.42
N GLN A 198 21.23 11.61 -7.16
CA GLN A 198 21.38 10.39 -6.41
C GLN A 198 20.55 9.23 -6.96
N THR A 199 19.30 9.48 -7.35
CA THR A 199 18.44 8.46 -7.95
C THR A 199 19.09 7.90 -9.22
N VAL A 200 19.62 8.76 -10.11
CA VAL A 200 20.33 8.34 -11.32
C VAL A 200 21.57 7.52 -10.97
N LYS A 201 22.41 7.99 -10.03
CA LYS A 201 23.58 7.22 -9.55
C LYS A 201 23.17 5.86 -8.98
N ALA A 202 22.04 5.78 -8.29
CA ALA A 202 21.54 4.55 -7.71
C ALA A 202 21.06 3.58 -8.80
N TRP A 203 20.37 4.08 -9.83
CA TRP A 203 20.00 3.30 -11.02
C TRP A 203 21.22 2.83 -11.80
N ASP A 204 22.21 3.68 -12.04
CA ASP A 204 23.45 3.30 -12.73
C ASP A 204 24.21 2.22 -11.95
N ARG A 205 24.23 2.33 -10.61
CA ARG A 205 24.80 1.27 -9.74
C ARG A 205 24.03 -0.03 -9.80
N CYS A 206 22.73 -0.01 -10.12
CA CYS A 206 21.84 -1.18 -10.17
C CYS A 206 21.59 -1.70 -11.59
N ALA A 207 22.02 -0.96 -12.62
CA ALA A 207 22.02 -1.39 -14.01
C ALA A 207 22.96 -2.60 -14.19
N GLY A 208 22.62 -3.49 -15.14
CA GLY A 208 23.11 -4.87 -15.29
C GLY A 208 24.52 -5.21 -14.76
N ASP A 209 24.58 -6.33 -14.01
CA ASP A 209 25.73 -6.94 -13.32
C ASP A 209 26.18 -6.33 -11.98
N SER A 210 25.38 -5.47 -11.36
CA SER A 210 25.67 -4.96 -10.01
C SER A 210 25.93 -6.08 -9.01
N PRO A 211 27.12 -6.11 -8.39
CA PRO A 211 27.48 -7.19 -7.50
C PRO A 211 26.64 -7.11 -6.23
N ARG A 212 26.10 -8.25 -5.84
CA ARG A 212 25.60 -8.48 -4.49
C ARG A 212 26.75 -8.30 -3.50
N ASP A 213 26.49 -7.68 -2.36
CA ASP A 213 27.41 -7.69 -1.22
C ASP A 213 27.32 -9.04 -0.50
N VAL A 214 27.90 -10.06 -1.16
CA VAL A 214 27.87 -11.45 -0.70
C VAL A 214 28.65 -11.64 0.60
N ASP A 215 29.69 -10.84 0.83
CA ASP A 215 30.50 -10.92 2.04
C ASP A 215 29.68 -10.47 3.26
N ALA A 216 28.96 -9.34 3.16
CA ALA A 216 28.08 -8.90 4.22
C ALA A 216 26.90 -9.86 4.44
N LEU A 217 26.35 -10.43 3.37
CA LEU A 217 25.29 -11.44 3.47
C LEU A 217 25.77 -12.70 4.18
N GLN A 218 26.95 -13.23 3.82
CA GLN A 218 27.54 -14.41 4.45
C GLN A 218 27.89 -14.15 5.91
N ALA A 219 28.41 -12.97 6.24
CA ALA A 219 28.67 -12.57 7.62
C ALA A 219 27.37 -12.56 8.45
N LEU A 220 26.29 -12.02 7.90
CA LEU A 220 24.97 -12.04 8.55
C LEU A 220 24.43 -13.48 8.71
N GLN A 221 24.56 -14.32 7.68
CA GLN A 221 24.19 -15.75 7.76
C GLN A 221 24.96 -16.47 8.87
N GLN A 222 26.27 -16.23 8.97
CA GLN A 222 27.12 -16.86 9.98
C GLN A 222 26.73 -16.45 11.41
N GLN A 223 26.23 -15.22 11.63
CA GLN A 223 25.75 -14.76 12.94
C GLN A 223 24.52 -15.52 13.46
N PHE A 224 23.81 -16.23 12.58
CA PHE A 224 22.62 -17.01 12.92
C PHE A 224 22.78 -18.50 12.62
N ALA A 225 23.99 -18.96 12.27
CA ALA A 225 24.25 -20.36 11.89
C ALA A 225 23.93 -21.36 13.01
N ASP A 226 24.04 -20.96 14.28
CA ASP A 226 23.74 -21.81 15.44
C ASP A 226 22.23 -21.95 15.71
N TYR A 227 21.38 -21.18 15.03
CA TYR A 227 19.93 -21.23 15.19
C TYR A 227 19.33 -22.19 14.16
N GLY A 228 18.89 -23.36 14.62
CA GLY A 228 18.30 -24.39 13.74
C GLY A 228 17.02 -23.96 13.01
N ASN A 229 16.37 -22.89 13.45
CA ASN A 229 15.13 -22.38 12.88
C ASN A 229 15.20 -20.94 12.35
N ILE A 230 16.40 -20.37 12.13
CA ILE A 230 16.56 -19.06 11.46
C ILE A 230 17.15 -19.26 10.06
N ARG A 231 16.62 -18.55 9.07
CA ARG A 231 17.19 -18.45 7.72
C ARG A 231 17.31 -17.00 7.29
N ILE A 232 18.49 -16.61 6.81
CA ILE A 232 18.70 -15.32 6.15
C ILE A 232 18.64 -15.56 4.64
N ARG A 233 17.67 -14.94 3.97
CA ARG A 233 17.38 -15.07 2.54
C ARG A 233 17.60 -13.76 1.81
N ASP A 234 17.83 -13.81 0.51
CA ASP A 234 18.20 -12.64 -0.27
C ASP A 234 17.22 -12.41 -1.44
N LEU A 235 16.52 -11.27 -1.41
CA LEU A 235 15.59 -10.83 -2.46
C LEU A 235 16.26 -10.63 -3.82
N SER A 236 17.58 -10.42 -3.83
CA SER A 236 18.36 -10.27 -5.06
C SER A 236 18.92 -11.59 -5.61
N ASN A 237 18.64 -12.71 -4.94
CA ASN A 237 19.08 -14.05 -5.31
C ASN A 237 17.94 -14.85 -5.97
N PRO A 238 18.00 -15.14 -7.28
CA PRO A 238 16.93 -15.86 -7.99
C PRO A 238 16.64 -17.28 -7.46
N SER A 239 17.59 -17.88 -6.72
CA SER A 239 17.39 -19.18 -6.06
C SER A 239 16.57 -19.06 -4.77
N ASP A 240 16.51 -17.87 -4.16
CA ASP A 240 15.66 -17.61 -3.00
C ASP A 240 14.27 -17.11 -3.44
N ILE A 241 14.20 -16.15 -4.36
CA ILE A 241 12.93 -15.67 -4.91
C ILE A 241 13.14 -14.94 -6.24
N GLN A 242 12.12 -14.96 -7.10
CA GLN A 242 12.02 -14.09 -8.26
C GLN A 242 10.73 -13.28 -8.12
N LEU A 243 10.88 -11.98 -7.86
CA LEU A 243 9.72 -11.10 -7.71
C LEU A 243 9.05 -10.88 -9.07
N LYS A 244 7.76 -11.19 -9.19
CA LYS A 244 6.90 -10.84 -10.32
C LYS A 244 6.90 -9.32 -10.55
N ASN A 245 6.80 -8.53 -9.48
CA ASN A 245 6.82 -7.07 -9.55
C ASN A 245 8.22 -6.49 -9.24
N HIS A 246 9.28 -7.14 -9.74
CA HIS A 246 10.67 -6.71 -9.48
C HIS A 246 10.93 -5.25 -9.83
N ASP A 247 10.40 -4.77 -10.96
CA ASP A 247 10.60 -3.39 -11.40
C ASP A 247 9.91 -2.39 -10.46
N ALA A 248 8.72 -2.72 -9.95
CA ALA A 248 8.02 -1.90 -8.96
C ALA A 248 8.80 -1.87 -7.64
N TYR A 249 9.29 -3.03 -7.17
CA TYR A 249 10.14 -3.13 -5.99
C TYR A 249 11.41 -2.27 -6.13
N GLN A 250 12.12 -2.39 -7.25
CA GLN A 250 13.31 -1.58 -7.53
C GLN A 250 12.99 -0.09 -7.60
N HIS A 251 11.87 0.28 -8.22
CA HIS A 251 11.44 1.66 -8.30
C HIS A 251 11.16 2.27 -6.93
N GLU A 252 10.54 1.54 -6.00
CA GLU A 252 10.32 2.00 -4.63
C GLU A 252 11.64 2.20 -3.86
N ILE A 253 12.61 1.28 -4.00
CA ILE A 253 13.91 1.43 -3.33
C ILE A 253 14.74 2.58 -3.94
N LEU A 254 14.86 2.62 -5.27
CA LEU A 254 15.80 3.49 -5.98
C LEU A 254 15.12 4.74 -6.54
N GLY A 255 14.06 4.54 -7.33
CA GLY A 255 13.32 5.60 -8.03
C GLY A 255 12.71 6.63 -7.08
N ARG A 256 12.14 6.17 -5.97
CA ARG A 256 11.56 7.03 -4.92
C ARG A 256 12.52 7.43 -3.81
N ASN A 257 13.82 7.22 -4.03
CA ASN A 257 14.89 7.62 -3.12
C ASN A 257 14.69 7.03 -1.70
N GLY A 258 14.32 5.75 -1.63
CA GLY A 258 14.20 4.98 -0.39
C GLY A 258 12.80 4.92 0.20
N ALA A 259 11.79 4.60 -0.61
CA ALA A 259 10.46 4.22 -0.13
C ALA A 259 10.47 2.75 0.35
N TYR A 260 11.35 2.43 1.30
CA TYR A 260 11.56 1.06 1.81
C TYR A 260 10.29 0.38 2.34
N PRO A 261 9.34 1.09 3.00
CA PRO A 261 8.08 0.46 3.41
C PRO A 261 7.27 -0.08 2.22
N ALA A 262 7.17 0.66 1.13
CA ALA A 262 6.46 0.23 -0.08
C ALA A 262 7.19 -0.92 -0.80
N ALA A 263 8.53 -0.89 -0.84
CA ALA A 263 9.31 -2.02 -1.34
C ALA A 263 9.08 -3.29 -0.48
N SER A 264 9.03 -3.14 0.85
CA SER A 264 8.69 -4.22 1.77
C SER A 264 7.25 -4.71 1.58
N ASP A 265 6.30 -3.83 1.27
CA ASP A 265 4.94 -4.23 0.89
C ASP A 265 4.93 -5.10 -0.36
N ILE A 266 5.64 -4.73 -1.41
CA ILE A 266 5.71 -5.55 -2.63
C ILE A 266 6.33 -6.91 -2.32
N ALA A 267 7.46 -6.93 -1.62
CA ALA A 267 8.16 -8.17 -1.28
C ALA A 267 7.32 -9.09 -0.37
N ARG A 268 6.65 -8.55 0.66
CA ARG A 268 5.93 -9.38 1.65
C ARG A 268 4.79 -10.19 1.04
N TYR A 269 4.03 -9.60 0.12
CA TYR A 269 2.91 -10.30 -0.52
C TYR A 269 3.42 -11.44 -1.42
N GLU A 270 4.49 -11.19 -2.19
CA GLU A 270 5.07 -12.19 -3.07
C GLU A 270 5.79 -13.31 -2.30
N ILE A 271 6.48 -12.98 -1.21
CA ILE A 271 7.03 -13.98 -0.28
C ILE A 271 5.92 -14.88 0.25
N LEU A 272 4.83 -14.29 0.78
CA LEU A 272 3.71 -15.06 1.31
C LEU A 272 3.04 -15.90 0.23
N ASN A 273 2.89 -15.38 -0.98
CA ASN A 273 2.28 -16.16 -2.06
C ASN A 273 3.17 -17.34 -2.49
N ASN A 274 4.51 -17.21 -2.44
CA ASN A 274 5.42 -18.29 -2.81
C ASN A 274 5.60 -19.33 -1.70
N TYR A 275 5.68 -18.90 -0.44
CA TYR A 275 6.06 -19.75 0.68
C TYR A 275 4.90 -20.10 1.61
N GLY A 276 3.84 -19.29 1.63
CA GLY A 276 2.81 -19.32 2.67
C GLY A 276 3.38 -18.92 4.02
N GLY A 277 2.62 -19.17 5.09
CA GLY A 277 3.04 -18.88 6.45
C GLY A 277 2.55 -17.52 6.95
N VAL A 278 3.33 -16.92 7.83
CA VAL A 278 3.04 -15.66 8.51
C VAL A 278 4.08 -14.62 8.11
N TYR A 279 3.62 -13.43 7.72
CA TYR A 279 4.48 -12.26 7.62
C TYR A 279 4.29 -11.41 8.87
N ALA A 280 5.40 -10.90 9.41
CA ALA A 280 5.40 -9.90 10.46
C ALA A 280 6.47 -8.82 10.15
N ASP A 281 6.12 -7.55 10.35
CA ASP A 281 7.14 -6.50 10.48
C ASP A 281 8.07 -6.88 11.64
N ILE A 282 9.38 -6.64 11.46
CA ILE A 282 10.41 -7.10 12.40
C ILE A 282 10.32 -6.45 13.79
N ASP A 283 9.67 -5.28 13.88
CA ASP A 283 9.49 -4.52 15.11
C ASP A 283 8.23 -4.93 15.90
N LEU A 284 7.53 -5.98 15.48
CA LEU A 284 6.42 -6.58 16.23
C LEU A 284 6.93 -7.57 17.29
N GLU A 285 6.15 -7.75 18.34
CA GLU A 285 6.44 -8.71 19.39
C GLU A 285 5.56 -9.96 19.23
N CYS A 286 6.20 -11.12 19.07
CA CYS A 286 5.53 -12.41 19.17
C CYS A 286 5.33 -12.80 20.64
N THR A 287 4.08 -12.97 21.04
CA THR A 287 3.68 -13.27 22.41
C THR A 287 3.39 -14.76 22.63
N GLN A 288 3.03 -15.48 21.57
CA GLN A 288 2.72 -16.91 21.60
C GLN A 288 3.20 -17.62 20.33
N GLU A 289 3.46 -18.92 20.45
CA GLU A 289 3.83 -19.76 19.31
C GLU A 289 2.71 -19.81 18.26
N LEU A 290 3.07 -19.67 16.99
CA LEU A 290 2.14 -19.62 15.85
C LEU A 290 1.93 -20.96 15.15
N SER A 291 2.86 -21.92 15.33
CA SER A 291 2.83 -23.21 14.63
C SER A 291 1.53 -23.97 14.91
N GLY A 292 0.77 -24.25 13.85
CA GLY A 292 -0.52 -24.95 13.94
C GLY A 292 -1.67 -24.15 14.57
N ALA A 293 -1.42 -22.94 15.07
CA ALA A 293 -2.44 -22.12 15.72
C ALA A 293 -3.39 -21.44 14.72
N LEU A 294 -2.87 -21.09 13.54
CA LEU A 294 -3.59 -20.32 12.53
C LEU A 294 -4.24 -21.22 11.50
N HIS A 295 -5.51 -21.00 11.22
CA HIS A 295 -6.26 -21.67 10.16
C HIS A 295 -6.85 -20.63 9.21
N ALA A 296 -6.64 -20.84 7.92
CA ALA A 296 -7.13 -19.95 6.87
C ALA A 296 -7.63 -20.78 5.67
N HIS A 297 -8.55 -20.22 4.90
CA HIS A 297 -8.90 -20.77 3.60
C HIS A 297 -7.67 -20.69 2.66
N PRO A 298 -7.37 -21.72 1.83
CA PRO A 298 -6.24 -21.70 0.91
C PRO A 298 -6.18 -20.49 -0.03
N ASP A 299 -7.34 -19.98 -0.45
CA ASP A 299 -7.46 -18.86 -1.39
C ASP A 299 -7.66 -17.48 -0.73
N LEU A 300 -7.68 -17.42 0.60
CA LEU A 300 -7.79 -16.15 1.36
C LEU A 300 -6.50 -15.87 2.13
N MET A 301 -6.48 -14.76 2.85
CA MET A 301 -5.41 -14.40 3.78
C MET A 301 -6.01 -13.91 5.11
N LEU A 302 -5.28 -14.13 6.21
CA LEU A 302 -5.54 -13.49 7.48
C LEU A 302 -4.79 -12.15 7.56
N VAL A 303 -5.41 -11.16 8.20
CA VAL A 303 -4.96 -9.77 8.30
C VAL A 303 -5.00 -9.33 9.75
N GLY A 304 -3.87 -8.81 10.23
CA GLY A 304 -3.77 -8.18 11.54
C GLY A 304 -4.63 -6.92 11.62
N LEU A 305 -5.31 -6.76 12.75
CA LEU A 305 -6.06 -5.55 13.07
C LEU A 305 -5.46 -4.93 14.33
N ALA A 306 -4.93 -3.70 14.21
CA ALA A 306 -4.48 -2.94 15.35
C ALA A 306 -5.63 -2.05 15.87
N GLU A 307 -5.65 -1.76 17.17
CA GLU A 307 -6.61 -0.80 17.72
C GLU A 307 -6.51 0.52 16.96
N GLY A 308 -7.65 0.99 16.45
CA GLY A 308 -7.69 2.27 15.76
C GLY A 308 -7.31 3.39 16.73
N LYS A 309 -6.44 4.32 16.31
CA LYS A 309 -6.29 5.59 17.05
C LYS A 309 -7.68 6.22 17.13
N ARG A 310 -8.16 6.57 18.33
CA ARG A 310 -9.35 7.41 18.49
C ARG A 310 -9.05 8.76 17.85
N GLU A 311 -9.40 8.90 16.58
CA GLU A 311 -9.21 10.15 15.87
C GLU A 311 -10.30 11.15 16.30
N ALA A 312 -10.02 12.44 16.12
CA ALA A 312 -10.96 13.51 16.42
C ALA A 312 -12.34 13.39 15.74
N SER A 313 -12.49 12.45 14.78
CA SER A 313 -13.76 12.15 14.09
C SER A 313 -14.65 11.12 14.80
N GLY A 314 -14.21 10.50 15.91
CA GLY A 314 -15.00 9.50 16.64
C GLY A 314 -15.15 8.13 15.96
N SER A 315 -14.37 7.85 14.90
CA SER A 315 -14.41 6.56 14.18
C SER A 315 -13.78 5.45 15.04
N ALA A 316 -14.48 4.32 15.21
CA ALA A 316 -13.99 3.15 15.93
C ALA A 316 -13.38 2.08 15.01
N THR A 317 -13.08 2.42 13.76
CA THR A 317 -12.52 1.52 12.75
C THR A 317 -11.17 0.96 13.19
N PRO A 318 -11.02 -0.37 13.31
CA PRO A 318 -9.72 -1.02 13.47
C PRO A 318 -8.78 -0.68 12.31
N TYR A 319 -7.50 -0.52 12.60
CA TYR A 319 -6.50 -0.27 11.57
C TYR A 319 -6.08 -1.58 10.90
N PHE A 320 -6.22 -1.65 9.57
CA PHE A 320 -5.72 -2.78 8.78
C PHE A 320 -4.20 -2.77 8.83
N ALA A 321 -3.60 -3.72 9.55
CA ALA A 321 -2.17 -3.79 9.69
C ALA A 321 -1.60 -4.80 8.67
N ASN A 322 -1.14 -4.30 7.52
CA ASN A 322 -0.35 -5.12 6.59
C ASN A 322 1.05 -5.47 7.13
N ALA A 323 1.36 -5.00 8.35
CA ALA A 323 2.48 -5.42 9.17
C ALA A 323 2.32 -6.86 9.73
N LEU A 324 1.12 -7.45 9.71
CA LEU A 324 0.88 -8.82 10.17
C LEU A 324 -0.12 -9.52 9.25
N LEU A 325 0.31 -10.60 8.60
CA LEU A 325 -0.49 -11.32 7.61
C LEU A 325 -0.24 -12.82 7.73
N ALA A 326 -1.20 -13.65 7.33
CA ALA A 326 -0.96 -15.09 7.17
C ALA A 326 -1.70 -15.65 5.96
N SER A 327 -1.09 -16.60 5.24
CA SER A 327 -1.71 -17.18 4.05
C SER A 327 -1.13 -18.57 3.75
N HIS A 328 -1.89 -19.35 2.98
CA HIS A 328 -1.34 -20.49 2.25
C HIS A 328 -0.53 -20.00 1.04
N PRO A 329 0.44 -20.79 0.53
CA PRO A 329 1.10 -20.47 -0.73
C PRO A 329 0.10 -20.60 -1.88
N ASN A 330 0.29 -19.80 -2.93
CA ASN A 330 -0.55 -19.73 -4.12
C ASN A 330 -2.01 -19.32 -3.83
N SER A 331 -2.24 -18.56 -2.77
CA SER A 331 -3.56 -18.02 -2.45
C SER A 331 -4.06 -17.12 -3.58
N GLN A 332 -5.24 -17.42 -4.12
CA GLN A 332 -5.81 -16.65 -5.24
C GLN A 332 -5.96 -15.17 -4.88
N MET A 333 -6.42 -14.87 -3.65
CA MET A 333 -6.53 -13.49 -3.17
C MET A 333 -5.18 -12.73 -3.22
N LEU A 334 -4.08 -13.36 -2.79
CA LEU A 334 -2.76 -12.75 -2.83
C LEU A 334 -2.25 -12.61 -4.27
N ALA A 335 -2.45 -13.63 -5.11
CA ALA A 335 -2.07 -13.58 -6.52
C ALA A 335 -2.76 -12.42 -7.24
N ASP A 336 -4.08 -12.27 -7.07
CA ASP A 336 -4.85 -11.18 -7.67
C ASP A 336 -4.37 -9.80 -7.17
N PHE A 337 -3.97 -9.72 -5.89
CA PHE A 337 -3.46 -8.48 -5.32
C PHE A 337 -2.08 -8.11 -5.87
N ILE A 338 -1.18 -9.09 -5.98
CA ILE A 338 0.15 -8.92 -6.60
C ILE A 338 -0.03 -8.46 -8.05
N ASP A 339 -0.97 -9.04 -8.79
CA ASP A 339 -1.26 -8.68 -10.18
C ASP A 339 -1.81 -7.27 -10.30
N LYS A 340 -2.73 -6.91 -9.40
CA LYS A 340 -3.26 -5.55 -9.30
C LYS A 340 -2.13 -4.54 -9.05
N ILE A 341 -1.24 -4.79 -8.08
CA ILE A 341 -0.10 -3.91 -7.80
C ILE A 341 0.76 -3.74 -9.06
N GLY A 342 1.12 -4.84 -9.74
CA GLY A 342 1.90 -4.76 -10.99
C GLY A 342 1.21 -3.91 -12.07
N ASN A 343 -0.09 -4.14 -12.28
CA ASN A 343 -0.89 -3.39 -13.26
C ASN A 343 -1.00 -1.90 -12.91
N ASP A 344 -1.15 -1.56 -11.63
CA ASP A 344 -1.21 -0.18 -11.17
C ASP A 344 0.10 0.56 -11.48
N TYR A 345 1.26 -0.07 -11.24
CA TYR A 345 2.57 0.53 -11.57
C TYR A 345 2.76 0.68 -13.09
N GLN A 346 2.37 -0.33 -13.89
CA GLN A 346 2.52 -0.29 -15.34
C GLN A 346 1.60 0.72 -16.02
N SER A 347 0.41 0.95 -15.46
CA SER A 347 -0.60 1.84 -16.03
C SER A 347 -0.48 3.29 -15.53
N MET A 348 0.30 3.53 -14.47
CA MET A 348 0.45 4.85 -13.86
C MET A 348 1.02 5.88 -14.83
N ARG A 349 0.37 7.05 -14.89
CA ARG A 349 0.83 8.19 -15.71
C ARG A 349 1.10 9.41 -14.84
N GLY A 350 2.36 9.85 -14.81
CA GLY A 350 2.79 10.98 -13.98
C GLY A 350 2.10 12.31 -14.25
N ASN A 351 1.48 12.48 -15.42
CA ASN A 351 0.71 13.68 -15.77
C ASN A 351 -0.79 13.59 -15.42
N GLN A 352 -1.24 12.49 -14.83
CA GLN A 352 -2.59 12.30 -14.32
C GLN A 352 -2.60 12.39 -12.80
N PHE A 353 -3.77 12.62 -12.20
CA PHE A 353 -3.91 12.79 -10.75
C PHE A 353 -3.25 11.67 -9.94
N ALA A 354 -3.49 10.40 -10.30
CA ALA A 354 -2.91 9.26 -9.58
C ALA A 354 -1.37 9.22 -9.65
N GLY A 355 -0.79 9.52 -10.82
CA GLY A 355 0.66 9.55 -10.98
C GLY A 355 1.33 10.78 -10.37
N ASP A 356 0.70 11.96 -10.42
CA ASP A 356 1.20 13.11 -9.65
C ASP A 356 1.17 12.81 -8.15
N ARG A 357 0.03 12.32 -7.65
CA ARG A 357 -0.17 11.96 -6.25
C ARG A 357 0.87 10.96 -5.76
N TYR A 358 1.28 10.01 -6.60
CA TYR A 358 2.32 9.05 -6.29
C TYR A 358 3.64 9.70 -5.85
N PHE A 359 4.07 10.75 -6.57
CA PHE A 359 5.30 11.49 -6.27
C PHE A 359 5.08 12.64 -5.27
N SER A 360 3.96 13.35 -5.39
CA SER A 360 3.69 14.56 -4.62
C SER A 360 3.20 14.27 -3.20
N ARG A 361 2.66 13.06 -2.96
CA ARG A 361 2.16 12.60 -1.65
C ARG A 361 2.72 11.22 -1.28
N PRO A 362 4.03 11.13 -1.07
CA PRO A 362 4.70 9.84 -1.07
C PRO A 362 4.21 8.87 0.02
N ASN A 363 3.93 9.37 1.22
CA ASN A 363 3.44 8.52 2.31
C ASN A 363 2.01 8.04 2.06
N LYS A 364 1.16 8.90 1.48
CA LYS A 364 -0.23 8.55 1.15
C LYS A 364 -0.29 7.55 0.01
N SER A 365 0.53 7.74 -1.02
CA SER A 365 0.57 6.81 -2.15
C SER A 365 1.06 5.42 -1.76
N THR A 366 2.00 5.31 -0.81
CA THR A 366 2.37 4.00 -0.24
C THR A 366 1.18 3.33 0.45
N ILE A 367 0.50 4.03 1.36
CA ILE A 367 -0.67 3.49 2.09
C ILE A 367 -1.78 3.06 1.13
N GLU A 368 -2.02 3.84 0.08
CA GLU A 368 -3.10 3.66 -0.90
C GLU A 368 -2.77 2.65 -2.02
N GLY A 369 -1.50 2.47 -2.36
CA GLY A 369 -1.06 1.63 -3.49
C GLY A 369 -0.63 0.22 -3.09
N THR A 370 0.18 0.10 -2.03
CA THR A 370 0.75 -1.19 -1.59
C THR A 370 0.43 -1.50 -0.13
N GLY A 371 0.06 -0.48 0.64
CA GLY A 371 -0.11 -0.56 2.08
C GLY A 371 -1.53 -0.95 2.54
N PRO A 372 -1.89 -0.58 3.78
CA PRO A 372 -3.16 -0.92 4.43
C PRO A 372 -4.43 -0.61 3.65
N ASN A 373 -4.50 0.54 2.97
CA ASN A 373 -5.72 0.91 2.26
C ASN A 373 -5.90 0.07 0.99
N ALA A 374 -4.79 -0.23 0.30
CA ALA A 374 -4.79 -1.13 -0.85
C ALA A 374 -5.25 -2.53 -0.42
N LEU A 375 -4.70 -3.03 0.69
CA LEU A 375 -5.05 -4.34 1.25
C LEU A 375 -6.54 -4.44 1.64
N ARG A 376 -7.05 -3.43 2.34
CA ARG A 376 -8.48 -3.35 2.69
C ARG A 376 -9.36 -3.30 1.45
N GLY A 377 -8.96 -2.55 0.43
CA GLY A 377 -9.64 -2.52 -0.86
C GLY A 377 -9.67 -3.88 -1.55
N GLN A 378 -8.59 -4.65 -1.44
CA GLN A 378 -8.53 -6.02 -1.94
C GLN A 378 -9.48 -6.96 -1.18
N VAL A 379 -9.54 -6.87 0.15
CA VAL A 379 -10.51 -7.64 0.95
C VAL A 379 -11.95 -7.34 0.50
N ASP A 380 -12.30 -6.06 0.34
CA ASP A 380 -13.64 -5.69 -0.17
C ASP A 380 -13.85 -6.23 -1.58
N ALA A 381 -12.85 -6.16 -2.46
CA ALA A 381 -12.97 -6.70 -3.82
C ALA A 381 -13.27 -8.20 -3.83
N VAL A 382 -12.55 -8.99 -3.02
CA VAL A 382 -12.78 -10.44 -2.90
C VAL A 382 -14.17 -10.73 -2.34
N LEU A 383 -14.60 -10.00 -1.31
CA LEU A 383 -15.95 -10.13 -0.75
C LEU A 383 -17.02 -9.85 -1.81
N ARG A 384 -16.92 -8.72 -2.50
CA ARG A 384 -17.92 -8.29 -3.50
C ARG A 384 -17.94 -9.16 -4.75
N GLN A 385 -16.79 -9.69 -5.18
CA GLN A 385 -16.73 -10.65 -6.28
C GLN A 385 -17.38 -11.97 -5.91
N ALA A 386 -17.14 -12.48 -4.70
CA ALA A 386 -17.76 -13.70 -4.24
C ALA A 386 -19.30 -13.56 -4.16
N GLU A 387 -19.80 -12.40 -3.76
CA GLU A 387 -21.25 -12.14 -3.70
C GLU A 387 -21.91 -11.89 -5.07
N ASP A 388 -21.13 -11.84 -6.16
CA ASP A 388 -21.56 -11.45 -7.52
C ASP A 388 -22.10 -10.01 -7.58
N GLU A 389 -21.50 -9.12 -6.78
CA GLU A 389 -21.86 -7.70 -6.67
C GLU A 389 -20.64 -6.76 -6.84
N PRO A 390 -19.84 -6.89 -7.92
CA PRO A 390 -18.61 -6.12 -8.11
C PRO A 390 -18.84 -4.60 -8.18
N GLU A 391 -20.04 -4.14 -8.52
CA GLU A 391 -20.44 -2.73 -8.51
C GLU A 391 -20.52 -2.11 -7.11
N ARG A 392 -20.55 -2.93 -6.05
CA ARG A 392 -20.49 -2.48 -4.65
C ARG A 392 -19.07 -2.23 -4.15
N MET A 393 -18.05 -2.54 -4.96
CA MET A 393 -16.65 -2.28 -4.59
C MET A 393 -16.40 -0.80 -4.34
N ARG A 394 -15.67 -0.50 -3.27
CA ARG A 394 -15.36 0.88 -2.86
C ARG A 394 -13.88 1.18 -3.02
N ASN A 395 -13.41 1.11 -4.27
CA ASN A 395 -12.01 1.29 -4.66
C ASN A 395 -11.74 2.62 -5.38
N ASP A 396 -12.73 3.51 -5.47
CA ASP A 396 -12.57 4.83 -6.07
C ASP A 396 -11.77 5.79 -5.14
N PRO A 397 -11.17 6.87 -5.69
CA PRO A 397 -10.34 7.79 -4.90
C PRO A 397 -11.06 8.40 -3.70
N GLN A 398 -12.37 8.66 -3.78
CA GLN A 398 -13.14 9.17 -2.65
C GLN A 398 -13.28 8.09 -1.58
N SER A 399 -13.59 6.86 -1.94
CA SER A 399 -13.68 5.74 -1.00
C SER A 399 -12.35 5.42 -0.30
N LEU A 400 -11.22 5.64 -0.98
CA LEU A 400 -9.88 5.51 -0.42
C LEU A 400 -9.53 6.67 0.54
N ALA A 401 -10.04 7.87 0.27
CA ALA A 401 -9.78 9.08 1.06
C ALA A 401 -10.73 9.24 2.27
N GLU A 402 -11.96 8.74 2.18
CA GLU A 402 -12.99 8.87 3.22
C GLU A 402 -12.95 7.68 4.19
N ARG A 403 -13.22 7.95 5.48
CA ARG A 403 -13.36 6.91 6.53
C ARG A 403 -14.72 6.22 6.44
N ILE A 404 -15.00 5.63 5.28
CA ILE A 404 -16.30 5.00 5.00
C ILE A 404 -16.49 3.65 5.70
N TRP A 405 -15.46 3.17 6.42
CA TRP A 405 -15.33 1.83 7.00
C TRP A 405 -15.55 1.82 8.51
N ASP A 406 -16.25 2.81 9.05
CA ASP A 406 -16.67 2.78 10.46
C ASP A 406 -17.44 1.50 10.75
N VAL A 407 -16.97 0.75 11.74
CA VAL A 407 -17.57 -0.51 12.20
C VAL A 407 -19.00 -0.30 12.69
N ASN A 408 -19.33 0.91 13.15
CA ASN A 408 -20.67 1.24 13.65
C ASN A 408 -21.65 1.65 12.53
N GLN A 409 -21.20 1.78 11.27
CA GLN A 409 -22.08 2.13 10.17
C GLN A 409 -22.75 0.87 9.57
N PRO A 410 -24.10 0.78 9.56
CA PRO A 410 -24.81 -0.42 9.11
C PRO A 410 -24.45 -0.91 7.71
N LYS A 411 -24.10 0.01 6.80
CA LYS A 411 -23.66 -0.32 5.43
C LYS A 411 -22.35 -1.12 5.35
N ASN A 412 -21.63 -1.29 6.46
CA ASN A 412 -20.38 -2.03 6.55
C ASN A 412 -20.51 -3.33 7.34
N GLU A 413 -21.71 -3.66 7.81
CA GLU A 413 -21.95 -4.81 8.68
C GLU A 413 -21.49 -6.13 8.03
N ASP A 414 -21.78 -6.31 6.75
CA ASP A 414 -21.37 -7.49 5.98
C ASP A 414 -19.85 -7.62 5.85
N PHE A 415 -19.17 -6.52 5.55
CA PHE A 415 -17.71 -6.45 5.47
C PHE A 415 -17.07 -6.82 6.80
N TRP A 416 -17.55 -6.23 7.90
CA TRP A 416 -16.99 -6.53 9.23
C TRP A 416 -17.34 -7.94 9.71
N ALA A 417 -18.52 -8.45 9.36
CA ALA A 417 -18.86 -9.85 9.61
C ALA A 417 -17.94 -10.80 8.85
N ALA A 418 -17.65 -10.54 7.56
CA ALA A 418 -16.69 -11.31 6.77
C ALA A 418 -15.26 -11.20 7.35
N MET A 419 -14.85 -9.98 7.74
CA MET A 419 -13.57 -9.74 8.39
C MET A 419 -13.38 -10.59 9.64
N GLU A 420 -14.28 -10.49 10.61
CA GLU A 420 -14.19 -11.24 11.87
C GLU A 420 -14.26 -12.75 11.66
N SER A 421 -14.95 -13.22 10.60
CA SER A 421 -15.17 -14.64 10.40
C SER A 421 -14.13 -15.35 9.54
N HIS A 422 -13.54 -14.69 8.53
CA HIS A 422 -12.67 -15.34 7.52
C HIS A 422 -11.31 -14.67 7.32
N PHE A 423 -11.18 -13.37 7.62
CA PHE A 423 -9.96 -12.61 7.31
C PHE A 423 -9.18 -12.14 8.53
N LYS A 424 -9.76 -12.12 9.74
CA LYS A 424 -9.07 -11.57 10.90
C LYS A 424 -7.97 -12.52 11.38
N PHE A 425 -6.76 -11.98 11.51
CA PHE A 425 -5.69 -12.66 12.23
C PHE A 425 -6.06 -12.77 13.73
N PRO A 426 -6.03 -13.96 14.35
CA PRO A 426 -6.41 -14.15 15.74
C PRO A 426 -5.65 -13.25 16.72
N ASP A 427 -6.38 -12.64 17.66
CA ASP A 427 -5.82 -11.78 18.71
C ASP A 427 -4.95 -12.59 19.69
N GLY A 428 -4.02 -11.91 20.38
CA GLY A 428 -3.26 -12.49 21.50
C GLY A 428 -2.01 -13.31 21.12
N TYR A 429 -1.66 -13.37 19.83
CA TYR A 429 -0.43 -14.00 19.35
C TYR A 429 0.69 -13.00 19.06
N VAL A 430 0.34 -11.82 18.58
CA VAL A 430 1.29 -10.77 18.21
C VAL A 430 0.82 -9.45 18.80
N ASN A 431 1.75 -8.73 19.42
CA ASN A 431 1.52 -7.42 19.98
C ASN A 431 2.09 -6.34 19.02
N PHE A 432 1.24 -5.36 18.72
CA PHE A 432 1.60 -4.20 17.90
C PHE A 432 2.26 -3.09 18.73
N GLU A 433 2.04 -3.04 20.06
CA GLU A 433 2.56 -1.97 20.90
C GLU A 433 3.98 -2.26 21.40
N THR A 434 4.99 -2.05 20.55
CA THR A 434 6.41 -2.15 20.93
C THR A 434 7.09 -0.78 21.05
N GLU A 435 8.15 -0.68 21.85
CA GLU A 435 8.94 0.56 21.97
C GLU A 435 9.55 1.01 20.62
N GLU A 436 9.87 0.05 19.74
CA GLU A 436 10.42 0.33 18.41
C GLU A 436 9.34 0.83 17.45
N GLN A 437 8.12 0.28 17.47
CA GLN A 437 6.99 0.87 16.73
C GLN A 437 6.70 2.32 17.19
N GLN A 438 6.90 2.61 18.47
CA GLN A 438 6.75 3.97 18.98
C GLN A 438 7.83 4.93 18.47
N GLN A 439 8.96 4.42 17.95
CA GLN A 439 10.09 5.20 17.42
C GLN A 439 10.28 5.01 15.89
N SER A 440 9.46 4.18 15.25
CA SER A 440 9.58 3.80 13.84
C SER A 440 9.46 4.99 12.90
N ALA A 441 10.19 4.94 11.79
CA ALA A 441 10.25 5.98 10.75
C ALA A 441 8.86 6.31 10.15
N THR A 442 7.88 5.43 10.32
CA THR A 442 6.48 5.67 9.91
C THR A 442 5.74 6.69 10.78
N LYS A 443 6.22 7.03 11.99
CA LYS A 443 5.66 8.16 12.76
C LYS A 443 6.03 9.51 12.16
N ASP A 444 7.23 9.65 11.62
CA ASP A 444 7.66 10.86 10.88
C ASP A 444 6.96 10.99 9.52
N MET A 445 6.20 9.96 9.11
CA MET A 445 5.40 9.93 7.88
C MET A 445 3.92 10.34 8.07
N ALA A 446 3.47 10.57 9.31
CA ALA A 446 2.07 10.85 9.65
C ALA A 446 1.69 12.34 9.60
#